data_AF-A0AAV7CJA3-F1
#
_entry.id   AF-A0AAV7CJA3-F1
#
_cell.length_a   1.000
_cell.length_b   1.000
_cell.length_c   1.000
_cell.angle_alpha   90.00
_cell.angle_beta   90.00
_cell.angle_gamma   90.00
#
_symmetry.space_group_name_H-M   'P 1'
#
loop_
_entity.id
_entity.type
_entity.pdbx_description
1 polymer ?
#
loop_
_entity_poly.entity_id
_entity_poly.type
_entity_poly.pdbx_seq_one_letter_code
_entity_poly.pdbx_strand_id
1 'polypeptide(L)'
;MWRFLFYLYIFSYGVWFLWTAPWFWDTRQCWYNYPYQPLTLALYYYYIQELAFYWSLMFSQFTDIKRKDFLIMFVHHLATVGLISFSYVNNMVRVGTLVMCLHDASDFLLEAAKMANYAKYQRLCDGFFMMFGLMFVTTRLVVYPTWILNTTMFESWELIGPYPSWWLFNGLLLILQVLHVIWSYLIMRIAYRSLTKGKVGDV
;
A
#
# COMPACT_ATOMS: atom_id res chain seq x y z
N MET A 1 -11.16 4.85 -14.52
CA MET A 1 -11.37 3.50 -15.06
C MET A 1 -10.07 2.70 -15.16
N TRP A 2 -9.02 3.18 -15.85
CA TRP A 2 -7.77 2.42 -15.98
C TRP A 2 -7.06 2.13 -14.65
N ARG A 3 -7.02 3.09 -13.70
CA ARG A 3 -6.43 2.89 -12.36
C ARG A 3 -7.13 1.77 -11.58
N PHE A 4 -8.46 1.70 -11.66
CA PHE A 4 -9.24 0.61 -11.04
C PHE A 4 -8.84 -0.76 -11.59
N LEU A 5 -8.79 -0.89 -12.92
CA LEU A 5 -8.43 -2.15 -13.56
C LEU A 5 -7.01 -2.59 -13.18
N PHE A 6 -6.07 -1.64 -13.11
CA PHE A 6 -4.71 -1.90 -12.66
C PHE A 6 -4.67 -2.41 -11.22
N TYR A 7 -5.24 -1.66 -10.26
CA TYR A 7 -5.23 -2.06 -8.84
C TYR A 7 -5.94 -3.39 -8.61
N LEU A 8 -7.07 -3.63 -9.29
CA LEU A 8 -7.78 -4.90 -9.18
C LEU A 8 -6.94 -6.07 -9.70
N TYR A 9 -6.32 -5.89 -10.87
CA TYR A 9 -5.46 -6.90 -11.47
C TYR A 9 -4.25 -7.21 -10.61
N ILE A 10 -3.51 -6.18 -10.20
CA ILE A 10 -2.23 -6.34 -9.50
C ILE A 10 -2.43 -6.90 -8.09
N PHE A 11 -3.50 -6.50 -7.39
CA PHE A 11 -3.88 -7.07 -6.11
C PHE A 11 -4.28 -8.55 -6.25
N SER A 12 -5.13 -8.88 -7.22
CA SER A 12 -5.56 -10.26 -7.45
C SER A 12 -4.38 -11.18 -7.80
N TYR A 13 -3.47 -10.68 -8.64
CA TYR A 13 -2.23 -11.37 -8.98
C TYR A 13 -1.33 -11.55 -7.76
N GLY A 14 -1.13 -10.49 -6.96
CA GLY A 14 -0.34 -10.51 -5.73
C GLY A 14 -0.86 -11.52 -4.73
N VAL A 15 -2.17 -11.55 -4.46
CA VAL A 15 -2.80 -12.53 -3.55
C VAL A 15 -2.63 -13.95 -4.08
N TRP A 16 -2.93 -14.20 -5.35
CA TRP A 16 -2.79 -15.53 -5.94
C TRP A 16 -1.36 -16.07 -5.83
N PHE A 17 -0.37 -15.23 -6.15
CA PHE A 17 1.03 -15.58 -6.06
C PHE A 17 1.48 -15.80 -4.59
N LEU A 18 1.21 -14.83 -3.72
CA LEU A 18 1.66 -14.84 -2.33
C LEU A 18 0.98 -15.92 -1.49
N TRP A 19 -0.23 -16.35 -1.83
CA TRP A 19 -0.92 -17.41 -1.09
C TRP A 19 -0.09 -18.70 -0.98
N THR A 20 0.68 -19.01 -2.03
CA THR A 20 1.57 -20.18 -2.07
C THR A 20 2.97 -19.92 -1.50
N ALA A 21 3.29 -18.66 -1.21
CA ALA A 21 4.60 -18.26 -0.70
C ALA A 21 4.67 -18.42 0.83
N PRO A 22 5.71 -19.09 1.38
CA PRO A 22 5.83 -19.28 2.83
C PRO A 22 5.85 -17.97 3.62
N TRP A 23 6.45 -16.91 3.05
CA TRP A 23 6.55 -15.61 3.70
C TRP A 23 5.24 -14.82 3.79
N PHE A 24 4.19 -15.26 3.10
CA PHE A 24 2.85 -14.70 3.29
C PHE A 24 2.23 -15.12 4.63
N TRP A 25 2.60 -16.30 5.14
CA TRP A 25 2.05 -16.87 6.36
C TRP A 25 2.99 -16.71 7.56
N ASP A 26 4.30 -16.69 7.32
CA ASP A 26 5.34 -16.51 8.34
C ASP A 26 6.36 -15.47 7.87
N THR A 27 6.32 -14.27 8.46
CA THR A 27 7.18 -13.15 8.08
C THR A 27 8.67 -13.41 8.30
N ARG A 28 9.05 -14.35 9.19
CA ARG A 28 10.46 -14.75 9.35
C ARG A 28 11.05 -15.32 8.08
N GLN A 29 10.22 -15.95 7.24
CA GLN A 29 10.62 -16.46 5.93
C GLN A 29 11.04 -15.35 4.95
N CYS A 30 10.78 -14.08 5.23
CA CYS A 30 11.36 -12.97 4.47
C CYS A 30 12.88 -12.90 4.63
N TRP A 31 13.43 -13.37 5.75
CA TRP A 31 14.83 -13.14 6.12
C TRP A 31 15.71 -14.39 6.01
N TYR A 32 15.14 -15.59 6.05
CA TYR A 32 15.92 -16.80 5.82
C TYR A 32 16.61 -16.79 4.46
N ASN A 33 17.90 -17.16 4.46
CA ASN A 33 18.80 -17.13 3.31
C ASN A 33 18.98 -15.75 2.66
N TYR A 34 18.57 -14.65 3.31
CA TYR A 34 18.93 -13.32 2.85
C TYR A 34 20.45 -13.11 2.99
N PRO A 35 21.14 -12.52 2.00
CA PRO A 35 20.64 -11.92 0.77
C PRO A 35 20.63 -12.86 -0.46
N TYR A 36 20.82 -14.17 -0.29
CA TYR A 36 20.89 -15.17 -1.38
C TYR A 36 19.53 -15.80 -1.70
N GLN A 37 18.52 -14.97 -1.95
CA GLN A 37 17.17 -15.42 -2.30
C GLN A 37 17.00 -15.42 -3.84
N PRO A 38 16.52 -16.52 -4.45
CA PRO A 38 16.34 -16.56 -5.89
C PRO A 38 15.15 -15.70 -6.32
N LEU A 39 15.38 -14.84 -7.32
CA LEU A 39 14.33 -14.05 -7.95
C LEU A 39 13.64 -14.89 -9.03
N THR A 40 12.40 -15.29 -8.78
CA THR A 40 11.59 -15.98 -9.79
C THR A 40 11.07 -14.99 -10.83
N LEU A 41 10.76 -15.48 -12.03
CA LEU A 41 10.23 -14.64 -13.11
C LEU A 41 8.89 -13.97 -12.73
N ALA A 42 8.05 -14.66 -11.95
CA ALA A 42 6.80 -14.11 -11.44
C ALA A 42 7.03 -12.93 -10.48
N LEU A 43 7.98 -13.07 -9.54
CA LEU A 43 8.37 -11.98 -8.63
C LEU A 43 8.92 -10.79 -9.40
N TYR A 44 9.75 -11.05 -10.42
CA TYR A 44 10.30 -10.02 -11.28
C TYR A 44 9.21 -9.20 -11.98
N TYR A 45 8.24 -9.87 -12.63
CA TYR A 45 7.15 -9.16 -13.30
C TYR A 45 6.26 -8.39 -12.32
N TYR A 46 5.97 -8.96 -11.14
CA TYR A 46 5.21 -8.28 -10.10
C TYR A 46 5.89 -6.95 -9.70
N TYR A 47 7.20 -7.01 -9.42
CA TYR A 47 7.99 -5.86 -9.01
C TYR A 47 8.10 -4.78 -10.08
N ILE A 48 8.40 -5.17 -11.32
CA ILE A 48 8.60 -4.21 -12.41
C ILE A 48 7.28 -3.53 -12.78
N GLN A 49 6.17 -4.26 -12.76
CA GLN A 49 4.86 -3.70 -13.05
C GLN A 49 4.42 -2.69 -11.99
N GLU A 50 4.58 -3.03 -10.70
CA GLU A 50 4.33 -2.11 -9.59
C GLU A 50 5.21 -0.86 -9.68
N LEU A 51 6.52 -1.05 -9.86
CA LEU A 51 7.47 0.06 -9.97
C LEU A 51 7.13 1.00 -11.13
N ALA A 52 6.82 0.45 -12.30
CA ALA A 52 6.44 1.23 -13.48
C ALA A 52 5.15 2.03 -13.25
N PHE A 53 4.16 1.41 -12.59
CA PHE A 53 2.92 2.08 -12.26
C PHE A 53 3.13 3.22 -11.25
N TYR A 54 3.87 3.00 -10.17
CA TYR A 54 4.17 4.06 -9.20
C TYR A 54 5.02 5.20 -9.79
N TRP A 55 5.93 4.91 -10.71
CA TRP A 55 6.61 5.95 -11.49
C TRP A 55 5.64 6.76 -12.37
N SER A 56 4.69 6.10 -13.02
CA SER A 56 3.67 6.80 -13.81
C SER A 56 2.81 7.73 -12.93
N LEU A 57 2.47 7.30 -11.70
CA LEU A 57 1.76 8.12 -10.73
C LEU A 57 2.63 9.28 -10.23
N MET A 58 3.91 9.03 -9.98
CA MET A 58 4.87 10.04 -9.55
C MET A 58 4.93 11.22 -10.53
N PHE A 59 4.94 10.96 -11.83
CA PHE A 59 5.00 12.04 -12.84
C PHE A 59 3.62 12.62 -13.17
N SER A 60 2.58 11.78 -13.27
CA SER A 60 1.23 12.27 -13.62
C SER A 60 0.65 13.22 -12.58
N GLN A 61 1.05 13.14 -11.31
CA GLN A 61 0.57 14.09 -10.28
C GLN A 61 0.94 15.56 -10.57
N PHE A 62 1.98 15.83 -11.38
CA PHE A 62 2.36 17.19 -11.78
C PHE A 62 1.47 17.75 -12.89
N THR A 63 0.88 16.88 -13.72
CA THR A 63 -0.07 17.24 -14.78
C THR A 63 -1.52 17.17 -14.30
N ASP A 64 -1.81 16.34 -13.31
CA ASP A 64 -3.13 16.21 -12.69
C ASP A 64 -3.49 17.50 -11.91
N ILE A 65 -4.80 17.73 -11.73
CA ILE A 65 -5.31 18.88 -10.97
C ILE A 65 -4.74 18.84 -9.55
N LYS A 66 -4.00 19.89 -9.18
CA LYS A 66 -3.32 19.99 -7.89
C LYS A 66 -4.33 19.99 -6.74
N ARG A 67 -4.23 18.99 -5.87
CA ARG A 67 -5.08 18.82 -4.69
C ARG A 67 -4.39 19.37 -3.44
N LYS A 68 -5.16 19.60 -2.38
CA LYS A 68 -4.64 20.15 -1.11
C LYS A 68 -3.63 19.21 -0.42
N ASP A 69 -3.66 17.93 -0.75
CA ASP A 69 -2.78 16.86 -0.27
C ASP A 69 -1.60 16.57 -1.22
N PHE A 70 -1.31 17.44 -2.19
CA PHE A 70 -0.24 17.24 -3.19
C PHE A 70 1.11 16.89 -2.56
N LEU A 71 1.57 17.64 -1.55
CA LEU A 71 2.88 17.37 -0.93
C LEU A 71 2.90 16.02 -0.20
N ILE A 72 1.79 15.65 0.44
CA ILE A 72 1.66 14.38 1.17
C ILE A 72 1.73 13.21 0.17
N MET A 73 1.02 13.32 -0.96
CA MET A 73 1.05 12.32 -2.04
C MET A 73 2.41 12.27 -2.74
N PHE A 74 3.09 13.40 -2.92
CA PHE A 74 4.42 13.44 -3.53
C PHE A 74 5.46 12.73 -2.65
N VAL A 75 5.49 13.03 -1.35
CA VAL A 75 6.37 12.36 -0.38
C VAL A 75 6.06 10.88 -0.31
N HIS A 76 4.79 10.50 -0.35
CA HIS A 76 4.38 9.10 -0.42
C HIS A 76 4.94 8.40 -1.64
N HIS A 77 4.71 8.93 -2.85
CA HIS A 77 5.23 8.32 -4.07
C HIS A 77 6.74 8.23 -4.06
N LEU A 78 7.44 9.20 -3.46
CA LEU A 78 8.89 9.17 -3.36
C LEU A 78 9.33 8.05 -2.42
N ALA A 79 8.64 7.89 -1.30
CA ALA A 79 8.87 6.80 -0.35
C ALA A 79 8.54 5.43 -0.95
N THR A 80 7.42 5.26 -1.65
CA THR A 80 7.04 3.96 -2.24
C THR A 80 7.97 3.56 -3.39
N VAL A 81 8.30 4.48 -4.32
CA VAL A 81 9.28 4.21 -5.38
C VAL A 81 10.65 3.90 -4.79
N GLY A 82 11.06 4.64 -3.75
CA GLY A 82 12.28 4.37 -3.01
C GLY A 82 12.29 2.99 -2.37
N LEU A 83 11.21 2.60 -1.69
CA LEU A 83 11.07 1.29 -1.04
C LEU A 83 11.09 0.13 -2.04
N ILE A 84 10.36 0.25 -3.15
CA ILE A 84 10.33 -0.79 -4.20
C ILE A 84 11.72 -0.91 -4.83
N SER A 85 12.34 0.20 -5.22
CA SER A 85 13.69 0.18 -5.83
C SER A 85 14.74 -0.38 -4.87
N PHE A 86 14.71 0.06 -3.61
CA PHE A 86 15.71 -0.33 -2.62
C PHE A 86 15.53 -1.79 -2.17
N SER A 87 14.28 -2.25 -1.99
CA SER A 87 14.03 -3.66 -1.70
C SER A 87 14.46 -4.57 -2.84
N TYR A 88 14.29 -4.14 -4.10
CA TYR A 88 14.76 -4.89 -5.25
C TYR A 88 16.30 -4.98 -5.31
N VAL A 89 17.01 -3.85 -5.21
CA VAL A 89 18.47 -3.80 -5.32
C VAL A 89 19.18 -4.55 -4.17
N ASN A 90 18.59 -4.56 -2.98
CA ASN A 90 19.15 -5.28 -1.82
C ASN A 90 18.65 -6.74 -1.71
N ASN A 91 17.88 -7.23 -2.69
CA ASN A 91 17.26 -8.56 -2.64
C ASN A 91 16.33 -8.79 -1.41
N MET A 92 15.68 -7.73 -0.92
CA MET A 92 14.62 -7.78 0.10
C MET A 92 13.23 -7.98 -0.55
N VAL A 93 13.19 -8.77 -1.62
CA VAL A 93 12.02 -8.90 -2.52
C VAL A 93 10.83 -9.52 -1.78
N ARG A 94 11.07 -10.50 -0.90
CA ARG A 94 10.00 -11.17 -0.13
C ARG A 94 9.22 -10.18 0.73
N VAL A 95 9.89 -9.39 1.56
CA VAL A 95 9.20 -8.39 2.40
C VAL A 95 8.55 -7.31 1.54
N GLY A 96 9.22 -6.85 0.48
CA GLY A 96 8.64 -5.82 -0.38
C GLY A 96 7.39 -6.30 -1.13
N THR A 97 7.27 -7.58 -1.49
CA THR A 97 6.00 -8.13 -2.02
C THR A 97 4.86 -8.09 -1.01
N LEU A 98 5.14 -8.33 0.28
CA LEU A 98 4.14 -8.19 1.34
C LEU A 98 3.72 -6.73 1.50
N VAL A 99 4.69 -5.80 1.43
CA VAL A 99 4.40 -4.36 1.47
C VAL A 99 3.48 -3.99 0.31
N MET A 100 3.83 -4.31 -0.95
CA MET A 100 3.02 -3.96 -2.12
C MET A 100 1.61 -4.55 -2.03
N CYS A 101 1.48 -5.87 -1.80
CA CYS A 101 0.17 -6.52 -1.74
C CYS A 101 -0.73 -5.98 -0.61
N LEU A 102 -0.16 -5.73 0.58
CA LEU A 102 -0.89 -5.07 1.66
C LEU A 102 -1.34 -3.68 1.23
N HIS A 103 -0.55 -3.01 0.39
CA HIS A 103 -0.89 -1.71 -0.14
C HIS A 103 -2.00 -1.66 -1.17
N ASP A 104 -2.05 -2.62 -2.08
CA ASP A 104 -3.06 -2.62 -3.13
C ASP A 104 -4.44 -3.07 -2.63
N ALA A 105 -4.49 -3.72 -1.45
CA ALA A 105 -5.69 -4.31 -0.87
C ALA A 105 -6.87 -3.33 -0.72
N SER A 106 -6.63 -2.04 -0.46
CA SER A 106 -7.70 -1.05 -0.35
C SER A 106 -7.96 -0.25 -1.62
N ASP A 107 -7.00 -0.20 -2.54
CA ASP A 107 -6.90 0.90 -3.50
C ASP A 107 -7.88 0.73 -4.67
N PHE A 108 -8.20 -0.51 -5.04
CA PHE A 108 -9.25 -0.78 -6.01
C PHE A 108 -10.64 -0.32 -5.50
N LEU A 109 -10.92 -0.39 -4.19
CA LEU A 109 -12.19 0.11 -3.65
C LEU A 109 -12.29 1.64 -3.74
N LEU A 110 -11.18 2.35 -3.49
CA LEU A 110 -11.15 3.80 -3.63
C LEU A 110 -11.43 4.23 -5.08
N GLU A 111 -10.83 3.53 -6.05
CA GLU A 111 -11.10 3.79 -7.46
C GLU A 111 -12.54 3.39 -7.85
N ALA A 112 -13.10 2.33 -7.27
CA ALA A 112 -14.51 1.97 -7.44
C ALA A 112 -15.45 3.07 -6.92
N ALA A 113 -15.18 3.63 -5.74
CA ALA A 113 -15.95 4.75 -5.19
C ALA A 113 -15.92 5.98 -6.11
N LYS A 114 -14.74 6.33 -6.65
CA LYS A 114 -14.59 7.43 -7.62
C LYS A 114 -15.41 7.17 -8.90
N MET A 115 -15.38 5.95 -9.42
CA MET A 115 -16.16 5.58 -10.60
C MET A 115 -17.67 5.68 -10.35
N ALA A 116 -18.15 5.19 -9.20
CA ALA A 116 -19.56 5.32 -8.80
C ALA A 116 -19.98 6.79 -8.66
N ASN A 117 -19.10 7.64 -8.12
CA ASN A 117 -19.33 9.09 -8.06
C ASN A 117 -19.41 9.73 -9.46
N TYR A 118 -18.55 9.33 -10.41
CA TYR A 118 -18.63 9.80 -11.79
C TYR A 118 -19.93 9.36 -12.49
N ALA A 119 -20.41 8.15 -12.20
CA ALA A 119 -21.68 7.63 -12.69
C ALA A 119 -22.92 8.17 -11.95
N LYS A 120 -22.74 9.07 -10.96
CA LYS A 120 -23.81 9.65 -10.13
C LYS A 120 -24.59 8.63 -9.28
N TYR A 121 -23.99 7.49 -8.99
CA TYR A 121 -24.57 6.47 -8.09
C TYR A 121 -24.10 6.67 -6.64
N GLN A 122 -24.73 7.62 -5.94
CA GLN A 122 -24.30 8.05 -4.61
C GLN A 122 -24.28 6.91 -3.58
N ARG A 123 -25.33 6.06 -3.54
CA ARG A 123 -25.39 4.93 -2.60
C ARG A 123 -24.24 3.94 -2.78
N LEU A 124 -23.85 3.65 -4.03
CA LEU A 124 -22.72 2.78 -4.32
C LEU A 124 -21.38 3.46 -3.99
N CYS A 125 -21.26 4.75 -4.28
CA CYS A 125 -20.08 5.54 -3.92
C CYS A 125 -19.84 5.51 -2.40
N ASP A 126 -20.86 5.77 -1.61
CA ASP A 126 -20.77 5.79 -0.15
C ASP A 126 -20.45 4.37 0.39
N GLY A 127 -21.08 3.34 -0.17
CA GLY A 127 -20.78 1.94 0.17
C GLY A 127 -19.32 1.57 -0.08
N PHE A 128 -18.80 1.82 -1.29
CA PHE A 128 -17.40 1.57 -1.62
C PHE A 128 -16.44 2.40 -0.78
N PHE A 129 -16.77 3.66 -0.49
CA PHE A 129 -15.95 4.52 0.36
C PHE A 129 -15.86 4.02 1.80
N MET A 130 -16.97 3.53 2.37
CA MET A 130 -16.99 2.93 3.71
C MET A 130 -16.18 1.64 3.76
N MET A 131 -16.33 0.76 2.76
CA MET A 131 -15.52 -0.45 2.63
C MET A 131 -14.03 -0.11 2.49
N PHE A 132 -13.71 0.89 1.66
CA PHE A 132 -12.34 1.39 1.50
C PHE A 132 -11.77 1.85 2.82
N GLY A 133 -12.50 2.67 3.58
CA GLY A 133 -12.02 3.18 4.87
C GLY A 133 -11.76 2.07 5.88
N LEU A 134 -12.64 1.07 5.97
CA LEU A 134 -12.45 -0.08 6.85
C LEU A 134 -11.22 -0.91 6.45
N MET A 135 -11.08 -1.24 5.16
CA MET A 135 -9.94 -1.99 4.66
C MET A 135 -8.63 -1.21 4.87
N PHE A 136 -8.61 0.07 4.53
CA PHE A 136 -7.45 0.94 4.70
C PHE A 136 -7.00 1.01 6.16
N VAL A 137 -7.90 1.27 7.11
CA VAL A 137 -7.53 1.36 8.53
C VAL A 137 -6.99 0.01 9.03
N THR A 138 -7.63 -1.09 8.65
CA THR A 138 -7.21 -2.44 9.08
C THR A 138 -5.84 -2.80 8.52
N THR A 139 -5.63 -2.65 7.21
CA THR A 139 -4.35 -3.02 6.58
C THR A 139 -3.22 -2.09 7.01
N ARG A 140 -3.47 -0.79 7.17
CA ARG A 140 -2.44 0.23 7.47
C ARG A 140 -2.12 0.44 8.93
N LEU A 141 -3.10 0.38 9.82
CA LEU A 141 -2.89 0.68 11.24
C LEU A 141 -2.81 -0.56 12.11
N VAL A 142 -3.26 -1.72 11.61
CA VAL A 142 -3.16 -2.98 12.34
C VAL A 142 -2.11 -3.87 11.69
N VAL A 143 -2.35 -4.35 10.46
CA VAL A 143 -1.47 -5.35 9.83
C VAL A 143 -0.08 -4.79 9.52
N TYR A 144 0.01 -3.61 8.92
CA TYR A 144 1.32 -3.02 8.58
C TYR A 144 2.27 -2.87 9.77
N PRO A 145 1.89 -2.24 10.91
CA PRO A 145 2.81 -2.13 12.04
C PRO A 145 3.07 -3.46 12.76
N THR A 146 2.06 -4.34 12.86
CA THR A 146 2.21 -5.61 13.60
C THR A 146 2.99 -6.67 12.82
N TRP A 147 2.91 -6.68 11.50
CA TRP A 147 3.60 -7.65 10.64
C TRP A 147 4.80 -7.03 9.94
N ILE A 148 4.58 -5.99 9.13
CA ILE A 148 5.64 -5.42 8.26
C ILE A 148 6.70 -4.68 9.08
N LEU A 149 6.32 -3.72 9.92
CA LEU A 149 7.30 -3.01 10.75
C LEU A 149 7.95 -3.95 11.76
N ASN A 150 7.19 -4.89 12.31
CA ASN A 150 7.74 -5.85 13.26
C ASN A 150 8.82 -6.72 12.61
N THR A 151 8.55 -7.26 11.42
CA THR A 151 9.49 -8.12 10.72
C THR A 151 10.74 -7.37 10.27
N THR A 152 10.61 -6.13 9.78
CA THR A 152 11.75 -5.34 9.29
C THR A 152 12.60 -4.72 10.39
N MET A 153 12.03 -4.42 11.56
CA MET A 153 12.77 -3.81 12.67
C MET A 153 13.33 -4.84 13.63
N PHE A 154 12.57 -5.89 13.96
CA PHE A 154 12.95 -6.85 15.01
C PHE A 154 13.41 -8.18 14.43
N GLU A 155 12.57 -8.85 13.61
CA GLU A 155 12.92 -10.18 13.09
C GLU A 155 14.15 -10.16 12.18
N SER A 156 14.27 -9.12 11.34
CA SER A 156 15.46 -8.93 10.48
C SER A 156 16.73 -8.74 11.32
N TRP A 157 16.64 -8.00 12.43
CA TRP A 157 17.77 -7.74 13.33
C TRP A 157 18.17 -9.00 14.09
N GLU A 158 17.19 -9.80 14.52
CA GLU A 158 17.44 -11.07 15.20
C GLU A 158 18.09 -12.11 14.28
N LEU A 159 17.63 -12.21 13.03
CA LEU A 159 18.05 -13.27 12.10
C LEU A 159 19.32 -12.93 11.30
N ILE A 160 19.48 -11.67 10.89
CA ILE A 160 20.57 -11.23 9.99
C ILE A 160 21.56 -10.31 10.73
N GLY A 161 21.11 -9.64 11.79
CA GLY A 161 21.87 -8.58 12.44
C GLY A 161 21.80 -7.26 11.69
N PRO A 162 22.61 -6.26 12.12
CA PRO A 162 22.62 -4.95 11.47
C PRO A 162 23.24 -5.05 10.06
N TYR A 163 22.49 -4.61 9.05
CA TYR A 163 22.97 -4.48 7.69
C TYR A 163 22.85 -3.03 7.20
N PRO A 164 23.72 -2.55 6.28
CA PRO A 164 23.79 -1.12 5.92
C PRO A 164 22.46 -0.52 5.44
N SER A 165 21.65 -1.32 4.74
CA SER A 165 20.35 -0.90 4.22
C SER A 165 19.23 -0.81 5.26
N TRP A 166 19.44 -1.30 6.50
CA TRP A 166 18.42 -1.38 7.53
C TRP A 166 17.83 -0.01 7.91
N TRP A 167 18.69 1.00 8.10
CA TRP A 167 18.28 2.35 8.52
C TRP A 167 17.43 3.05 7.48
N LEU A 168 17.86 3.03 6.22
CA LEU A 168 17.14 3.69 5.13
C LEU A 168 15.80 3.01 4.88
N PHE A 169 15.77 1.68 4.83
CA PHE A 169 14.54 0.93 4.57
C PHE A 169 13.49 1.14 5.66
N ASN A 170 13.87 0.96 6.93
CA ASN A 170 12.95 1.18 8.05
C ASN A 170 12.56 2.65 8.21
N GLY A 171 13.45 3.60 7.90
CA GLY A 171 13.13 5.02 7.85
C GLY A 171 12.02 5.33 6.85
N LEU A 172 12.11 4.80 5.63
CA LEU A 172 11.08 4.98 4.60
C LEU A 172 9.75 4.31 5.00
N LEU A 173 9.77 3.14 5.63
CA LEU A 173 8.57 2.48 6.14
C LEU A 173 7.90 3.29 7.27
N LEU A 174 8.69 3.89 8.16
CA LEU A 174 8.17 4.79 9.20
C LEU A 174 7.53 6.05 8.62
N ILE A 175 8.13 6.64 7.58
CA ILE A 175 7.52 7.76 6.85
C ILE A 175 6.15 7.34 6.31
N LEU A 176 6.05 6.18 5.66
CA LEU A 176 4.75 5.65 5.21
C LEU A 176 3.76 5.48 6.37
N GLN A 177 4.20 4.96 7.51
CA GLN A 177 3.32 4.79 8.66
C GLN A 177 2.74 6.12 9.17
N VAL A 178 3.56 7.18 9.23
CA VAL A 178 3.06 8.52 9.61
C VAL A 178 2.01 9.02 8.62
N LEU A 179 2.25 8.84 7.31
CA LEU A 179 1.29 9.21 6.28
C LEU A 179 -0.02 8.42 6.40
N HIS A 180 0.05 7.12 6.70
CA HIS A 180 -1.13 6.29 6.95
C HIS A 180 -1.98 6.78 8.11
N VAL A 181 -1.36 7.22 9.21
CA VAL A 181 -2.08 7.81 10.36
C VAL A 181 -2.80 9.09 9.93
N ILE A 182 -2.12 9.97 9.18
CA ILE A 182 -2.71 11.21 8.66
C ILE A 182 -3.92 10.91 7.76
N TRP A 183 -3.79 10.01 6.80
CA TRP A 183 -4.90 9.66 5.91
C TRP A 183 -6.03 8.94 6.63
N SER A 184 -5.73 8.06 7.60
CA SER A 184 -6.77 7.41 8.40
C SER A 184 -7.62 8.44 9.14
N TYR A 185 -6.99 9.47 9.71
CA TYR A 185 -7.71 10.60 10.31
C TYR A 185 -8.60 11.34 9.30
N LEU A 186 -8.10 11.62 8.10
CA LEU A 186 -8.87 12.27 7.04
C LEU A 186 -10.06 11.42 6.58
N ILE A 187 -9.87 10.12 6.39
CA ILE A 187 -10.90 9.17 5.97
C ILE A 187 -12.00 9.10 7.04
N MET A 188 -11.63 8.90 8.32
CA MET A 188 -12.58 8.88 9.43
C MET A 188 -13.36 10.20 9.54
N ARG A 189 -12.69 11.34 9.34
CA ARG A 189 -13.35 12.66 9.34
C ARG A 189 -14.37 12.80 8.22
N ILE A 190 -14.08 12.29 7.02
CA ILE A 190 -15.00 12.32 5.88
C ILE A 190 -16.18 11.37 6.13
N ALA A 191 -15.90 10.14 6.59
CA ALA A 191 -16.93 9.16 6.92
C ALA A 191 -17.90 9.68 7.99
N TYR A 192 -17.38 10.27 9.07
CA TYR A 192 -18.20 10.89 10.12
C TYR A 192 -19.11 12.00 9.58
N ARG A 193 -18.56 12.90 8.74
CA ARG A 193 -19.34 13.98 8.12
C ARG A 193 -20.42 13.48 7.17
N SER A 194 -20.18 12.38 6.48
CA SER A 194 -21.19 11.77 5.59
C SER A 194 -22.36 11.21 6.41
N LEU A 195 -22.05 10.48 7.49
CA LEU A 195 -23.05 9.90 8.39
C LEU A 195 -23.89 10.97 9.11
N THR A 196 -23.27 12.07 9.56
CA THR A 196 -24.02 13.15 10.24
C THR A 196 -24.88 13.96 9.28
N LYS A 197 -24.45 14.17 8.02
CA LYS A 197 -25.28 14.84 7.01
C LYS A 197 -26.47 14.01 6.56
N GLY A 198 -26.31 12.69 6.43
CA GLY A 198 -27.44 11.78 6.19
C GLY A 198 -28.51 11.90 7.29
N LYS A 199 -28.09 11.99 8.56
CA LYS A 199 -29.01 12.18 9.70
C LYS A 199 -29.74 13.51 9.75
N VAL A 200 -29.25 14.56 9.10
CA VAL A 200 -29.87 15.90 9.10
C VAL A 200 -30.79 16.10 7.88
N GLY A 201 -30.65 15.28 6.83
CA GLY A 201 -31.53 15.30 5.66
C GLY A 201 -32.82 14.48 5.80
N ASP A 202 -32.90 13.63 6.82
CA ASP A 202 -34.05 12.75 7.12
C ASP A 202 -34.94 13.30 8.27
N VAL A 203 -34.84 14.61 8.60
CA VAL A 203 -35.66 15.29 9.62
C VAL A 203 -36.39 16.49 9.02
#